data_AF-A0A5N8HIC3-F1
#
_entry.id   AF-A0A5N8HIC3-F1
#
_cell.length_a   1.000
_cell.length_b   1.000
_cell.length_c   1.000
_cell.angle_alpha   90.00
_cell.angle_beta   90.00
_cell.angle_gamma   90.00
#
_symmetry.space_group_name_H-M   'P 1'
#
loop_
_entity.id
_entity.type
_entity.pdbx_description
1 polymer ?
#
loop_
_entity_poly.entity_id
_entity_poly.type
_entity_poly.pdbx_seq_one_letter_code
_entity_poly.pdbx_strand_id
1 'polypeptide(L)' 'MQSLDPLFARLSRSKFRSRFRLGMKERQYCLEKGAPVIEQHAADFVAKRLAPALPA' A
#
# COMPACT_ATOMS: atom_id res chain seq x y z
N MET A 1 0.12 -2.95 -20.79
CA MET A 1 0.29 -2.28 -19.48
C MET A 1 1.64 -1.58 -19.48
N GLN A 2 1.70 -0.29 -19.14
CA GLN A 2 2.99 0.38 -18.97
C GLN A 2 3.71 -0.21 -17.75
N SER A 3 5.03 -0.40 -17.82
CA SER A 3 5.84 -0.83 -16.67
C SER A 3 5.76 0.24 -15.57
N LEU A 4 5.52 -0.22 -14.33
CA LEU A 4 5.48 0.65 -13.15
C LEU A 4 6.88 0.88 -12.55
N ASP A 5 7.93 0.26 -13.10
CA ASP A 5 9.29 0.33 -12.57
C ASP A 5 9.82 1.77 -12.47
N PRO A 6 9.63 2.66 -13.49
CA PRO A 6 10.06 4.05 -13.40
C PRO A 6 9.31 4.83 -12.30
N LEU A 7 8.04 4.50 -12.06
CA LEU A 7 7.24 5.11 -11.01
C LEU A 7 7.77 4.68 -9.63
N PHE A 8 7.99 3.40 -9.42
CA PHE A 8 8.51 2.89 -8.14
C PHE A 8 9.93 3.41 -7.84
N ALA A 9 10.80 3.54 -8.85
CA ALA A 9 12.12 4.15 -8.69
C ALA A 9 12.06 5.64 -8.30
N ARG A 10 11.02 6.37 -8.73
CA ARG A 10 10.77 7.75 -8.27
C ARG A 10 10.22 7.78 -6.85
N LEU A 11 9.26 6.91 -6.53
CA LEU A 11 8.64 6.85 -5.22
C LEU A 11 9.62 6.46 -4.11
N SER A 12 10.59 5.58 -4.39
CA SER A 12 11.62 5.16 -3.43
C SER A 12 12.53 6.31 -2.98
N ARG A 13 12.73 7.33 -3.84
CA ARG A 13 13.52 8.54 -3.52
C ARG A 13 12.76 9.55 -2.64
N SER A 14 11.44 9.42 -2.49
CA SER A 14 10.65 10.32 -1.66
C SER A 14 10.83 10.03 -0.16
N LYS A 15 11.38 11.00 0.60
CA LYS A 15 11.53 10.92 2.07
C LYS A 15 10.20 10.66 2.81
N PHE A 16 9.07 11.04 2.22
CA PHE A 16 7.76 10.76 2.81
C PHE A 16 7.37 9.30 2.62
N ARG A 17 7.54 8.73 1.42
CA ARG A 17 7.13 7.34 1.15
C ARG A 17 8.13 6.32 1.69
N SER A 18 9.43 6.60 1.60
CA SER A 18 10.49 5.67 2.00
C SER A 18 10.63 5.46 3.51
N ARG A 19 9.98 6.30 4.33
CA ARG A 19 9.94 6.14 5.79
C ARG A 19 8.96 5.06 6.23
N PHE A 20 7.93 4.76 5.43
CA PHE A 20 6.95 3.73 5.76
C PHE A 20 7.54 2.37 5.41
N ARG A 21 7.74 1.53 6.43
CA ARG A 21 8.29 0.17 6.28
C ARG A 21 7.57 -0.73 7.26
N LEU A 22 7.29 -1.96 6.84
CA LEU A 22 6.77 -2.97 7.75
C LEU A 22 7.85 -3.37 8.75
N GLY A 23 7.53 -3.29 10.04
CA GLY A 23 8.29 -3.89 11.13
C GLY A 23 8.19 -5.41 11.15
N MET A 24 8.93 -6.07 12.05
CA MET A 24 9.02 -7.53 12.08
C MET A 24 7.67 -8.23 12.24
N LYS A 25 6.83 -7.77 13.18
CA LYS A 25 5.51 -8.36 13.44
C LYS A 25 4.56 -8.18 12.26
N GLU A 26 4.58 -7.02 11.62
CA GLU A 26 3.72 -6.71 10.46
C GLU A 26 4.12 -7.55 9.26
N ARG A 27 5.43 -7.74 9.03
CA ARG A 27 5.94 -8.66 7.99
C ARG A 27 5.48 -10.08 8.24
N GLN A 28 5.65 -10.56 9.48
CA GLN A 28 5.21 -11.91 9.86
C GLN A 28 3.71 -12.09 9.62
N TYR A 29 2.90 -11.11 10.01
CA TYR A 29 1.46 -11.11 9.74
C TYR A 29 1.14 -11.19 8.24
N CYS A 30 1.84 -10.43 7.39
CA CYS A 30 1.69 -10.50 5.94
C CYS A 30 2.03 -11.89 5.39
N LEU A 31 3.09 -12.52 5.90
CA LEU A 31 3.49 -13.88 5.48
C LEU A 31 2.48 -14.93 5.94
N GLU A 32 1.98 -14.84 7.17
CA GLU A 32 1.00 -15.77 7.72
C GLU A 32 -0.36 -15.69 7.04
N LYS A 33 -0.82 -14.48 6.70
CA LYS A 33 -2.11 -14.29 6.00
C LYS A 33 -2.03 -14.54 4.50
N GLY A 34 -0.87 -14.29 3.90
CA GLY A 34 -0.65 -14.41 2.47
C GLY A 34 -1.16 -13.21 1.68
N ALA A 35 -0.64 -13.06 0.46
CA ALA A 35 -0.93 -11.92 -0.41
C ALA A 35 -2.43 -11.70 -0.69
N PRO A 36 -3.25 -12.73 -1.01
CA PRO A 36 -4.66 -12.50 -1.35
C PRO A 36 -5.48 -11.86 -0.22
N VAL A 37 -5.23 -12.27 1.02
CA VAL A 37 -5.94 -11.75 2.20
C VAL A 37 -5.50 -10.31 2.48
N ILE A 38 -4.21 -10.02 2.36
CA ILE A 38 -3.70 -8.65 2.54
C ILE A 38 -4.23 -7.71 1.45
N GLU A 39 -4.30 -8.16 0.20
CA GLU A 39 -4.88 -7.41 -0.91
C GLU A 39 -6.35 -7.09 -0.67
N GLN A 40 -7.15 -8.08 -0.24
CA GLN A 40 -8.55 -7.87 0.09
C GLN A 40 -8.72 -6.83 1.21
N HIS A 41 -7.96 -6.95 2.30
CA HIS A 41 -8.01 -5.98 3.39
C HIS A 41 -7.64 -4.56 2.92
N ALA A 42 -6.61 -4.44 2.07
CA ALA A 42 -6.20 -3.15 1.52
C ALA A 42 -7.32 -2.52 0.68
N ALA A 43 -7.97 -3.30 -0.20
CA ALA A 43 -9.11 -2.85 -0.98
C ALA A 43 -10.27 -2.39 -0.08
N ASP A 44 -10.62 -3.18 0.94
CA ASP A 44 -11.69 -2.85 1.89
C ASP A 44 -11.40 -1.56 2.66
N PHE A 45 -10.15 -1.34 3.08
CA PHE A 45 -9.77 -0.11 3.77
C PHE A 45 -9.87 1.11 2.86
N VAL A 46 -9.44 1.00 1.61
CA VAL A 46 -9.58 2.09 0.64
C VAL A 46 -11.06 2.38 0.41
N ALA A 47 -11.88 1.36 0.12
CA ALA A 47 -13.30 1.54 -0.12
C ALA A 47 -14.02 2.22 1.06
N LYS A 48 -13.69 1.84 2.30
CA LYS A 48 -14.30 2.40 3.52
C LYS A 48 -13.83 3.82 3.85
N ARG A 49 -12.61 4.19 3.47
CA ARG A 49 -11.96 5.45 3.88
C ARG A 49 -11.79 6.45 2.75
N LEU A 50 -12.17 6.11 1.53
CA LEU A 50 -12.09 7.01 0.40
C LEU A 50 -13.07 8.16 0.60
N ALA A 51 -12.54 9.38 0.66
CA ALA A 51 -13.36 10.58 0.72
C ALA A 51 -14.17 10.72 -0.58
N PRO A 52 -15.32 11.43 -0.54
CA PRO A 52 -16.08 11.73 -1.75
C PRO A 52 -15.19 12.39 -2.81
N ALA A 53 -15.43 12.05 -4.08
CA ALA A 53 -14.68 12.64 -5.20
C ALA A 53 -14.85 14.16 -5.28
N LEU A 54 -15.97 14.68 -4.77
CA LEU A 54 -16.28 16.10 -4.64
C LEU A 54 -16.44 16.44 -3.16
N PRO A 55 -15.39 16.95 -2.49
CA PRO A 55 -15.51 17.49 -1.15
C PRO A 55 -16.37 18.76 -1.16
N ALA A 56 -17.08 19.01 -0.04
CA ALA A 56 -17.88 20.22 0.17
C ALA A 56 -17.02 21.47 0.42
#